data_AF-G7ZJ05-F1
#
_entry.id   AF-G7ZJ05-F1
#
_cell.length_a   1.000
_cell.length_b   1.000
_cell.length_c   1.000
_cell.angle_alpha   90.00
_cell.angle_beta   90.00
_cell.angle_gamma   90.00
#
_symmetry.space_group_name_H-M   'P 1'
#
loop_
_entity.id
_entity.type
_entity.pdbx_description
1 polymer ?
#
loop_
_entity_poly.entity_id
_entity_poly.type
_entity_poly.pdbx_seq_one_letter_code
_entity_poly.pdbx_strand_id
1 'polypeptide(L)'
;MGDTDNHGRNTALQKRPDGWIGLTPRFDFAPMVLDPGVIAPSTRWECLRGGGFPIRFERICEAVAAVTGDDRLGRRMAGALSAKADAVAALPETARAHGVPEPVIARAFAACGELAAALASLPSSDTGLEDGDAAP
;
A
#
# COMPACT_ATOMS: atom_id res chain seq x y z
N MET A 1 4.00 -8.46 -3.08
CA MET A 1 3.74 -9.07 -4.40
C MET A 1 4.74 -8.62 -5.48
N GLY A 2 5.49 -7.53 -5.32
CA GLY A 2 6.70 -7.29 -6.12
C GLY A 2 6.49 -6.85 -7.57
N ASP A 3 5.26 -6.58 -7.97
CA ASP A 3 4.92 -6.02 -9.28
C ASP A 3 5.02 -4.49 -9.20
N THR A 4 6.18 -3.96 -9.61
CA THR A 4 6.48 -2.52 -9.58
C THR A 4 5.88 -1.75 -10.74
N ASP A 5 5.32 -2.44 -11.74
CA ASP A 5 4.79 -1.85 -12.97
C ASP A 5 3.27 -1.98 -13.08
N ASN A 6 2.58 -2.03 -11.94
CA ASN A 6 1.12 -2.05 -11.90
C ASN A 6 0.54 -0.65 -12.15
N HIS A 7 0.65 -0.17 -13.39
CA HIS A 7 0.05 1.09 -13.84
C HIS A 7 -1.38 0.90 -14.37
N GLY A 8 -2.11 1.98 -14.61
CA GLY A 8 -3.53 1.95 -15.02
C GLY A 8 -3.85 1.13 -16.28
N ARG A 9 -2.86 0.77 -17.11
CA ARG A 9 -3.05 -0.13 -18.26
C ARG A 9 -3.20 -1.61 -17.86
N ASN A 10 -2.83 -1.97 -16.63
CA ASN A 10 -2.94 -3.35 -16.09
C ASN A 10 -4.30 -3.56 -15.40
N THR A 11 -5.23 -2.63 -15.59
CA THR A 11 -6.62 -2.69 -15.17
C THR A 11 -7.50 -2.54 -16.39
N ALA A 12 -8.51 -3.40 -16.53
CA ALA A 12 -9.46 -3.34 -17.63
C ALA A 12 -10.89 -3.58 -17.13
N LEU A 13 -11.86 -3.17 -17.95
CA LEU A 13 -13.27 -3.51 -17.76
C LEU A 13 -13.62 -4.73 -18.62
N GLN A 14 -14.29 -5.70 -18.01
CA GLN A 14 -14.92 -6.81 -18.70
C GLN A 14 -16.39 -6.46 -18.96
N LYS A 15 -16.80 -6.55 -20.23
CA LYS A 15 -18.20 -6.51 -20.63
C LYS A 15 -18.66 -7.91 -21.00
N ARG A 16 -19.78 -8.35 -20.44
CA ARG A 16 -20.39 -9.67 -20.72
C ARG A 16 -21.59 -9.54 -21.66
N PRO A 17 -21.99 -10.61 -22.38
CA PRO A 17 -23.13 -10.58 -23.30
C PRO A 17 -24.48 -10.27 -22.65
N ASP A 18 -24.62 -10.52 -21.35
CA ASP A 18 -25.80 -10.20 -20.53
C ASP A 18 -25.89 -8.71 -20.14
N GLY A 19 -24.92 -7.89 -20.56
CA GLY A 19 -24.87 -6.47 -20.26
C GLY A 19 -24.10 -6.10 -18.99
N TRP A 20 -23.56 -7.06 -18.25
CA TRP A 20 -22.73 -6.78 -17.08
C TRP A 20 -21.41 -6.08 -17.46
N ILE A 21 -21.03 -5.07 -16.68
CA ILE A 21 -19.74 -4.37 -16.79
C ILE A 21 -19.10 -4.35 -15.39
N GLY A 22 -17.85 -4.79 -15.31
CA GLY A 22 -17.07 -4.71 -14.07
C GLY A 22 -15.58 -4.86 -14.33
N LEU A 23 -14.76 -4.79 -13.28
CA LEU A 23 -13.32 -4.99 -13.40
C LEU A 23 -13.00 -6.42 -13.84
N THR A 24 -12.02 -6.57 -14.71
CA THR A 24 -11.44 -7.89 -15.01
C THR A 24 -10.78 -8.47 -13.76
N PRO A 25 -10.63 -9.81 -13.66
CA PRO A 25 -9.60 -10.39 -12.81
C PRO A 25 -8.24 -9.75 -13.09
N ARG A 26 -7.35 -9.72 -12.10
CA ARG A 26 -5.99 -9.19 -12.27
C ARG A 26 -5.28 -9.95 -13.39
N PHE A 27 -4.68 -9.23 -14.33
CA PHE A 27 -3.87 -9.76 -15.43
C PHE A 27 -2.53 -8.99 -15.47
N ASP A 28 -1.59 -9.47 -16.29
CA ASP A 28 -0.25 -8.89 -16.42
C ASP A 28 0.49 -8.71 -15.08
N PHE A 29 0.38 -9.73 -14.24
CA PHE A 29 1.01 -9.75 -12.93
C PHE A 29 2.37 -10.45 -13.00
N ALA A 30 3.45 -9.67 -12.92
CA ALA A 30 4.81 -10.18 -12.85
C ALA A 30 5.49 -9.65 -11.57
N PRO A 31 6.01 -10.51 -10.67
CA PRO A 31 6.69 -10.08 -9.45
C PRO A 31 8.11 -9.61 -9.77
N MET A 32 8.25 -8.50 -10.52
CA MET A 32 9.49 -7.91 -11.02
C MET A 32 10.58 -7.71 -9.95
N VAL A 33 10.20 -7.51 -8.68
CA VAL A 33 11.13 -7.44 -7.53
C VAL A 33 11.96 -8.73 -7.35
N LEU A 34 11.44 -9.87 -7.81
CA LEU A 34 12.14 -11.15 -7.77
C LEU A 34 13.04 -11.39 -9.00
N ASP A 35 12.94 -10.56 -10.04
CA ASP A 35 13.76 -10.68 -11.24
C ASP A 35 15.25 -10.40 -10.92
N PRO A 36 16.20 -11.23 -11.40
CA PRO A 36 17.63 -10.98 -11.23
C PRO A 36 18.15 -9.82 -12.10
N GLY A 37 17.52 -9.52 -13.23
CA GLY A 37 17.83 -8.44 -14.16
C GLY A 37 17.15 -7.12 -13.79
N VAL A 38 17.28 -6.70 -12.52
CA VAL A 38 16.65 -5.50 -11.96
C VAL A 38 16.74 -4.30 -12.93
N ILE A 39 15.59 -3.82 -13.40
CA ILE A 39 15.50 -2.58 -14.18
C ILE A 39 15.47 -1.40 -13.20
N ALA A 40 16.58 -0.69 -13.09
CA ALA A 40 16.64 0.52 -12.27
C ALA A 40 15.84 1.66 -12.93
N PRO A 41 15.00 2.41 -12.18
CA PRO A 41 14.36 3.60 -12.71
C PRO A 41 15.42 4.61 -13.19
N SER A 42 15.31 5.06 -14.44
CA SER A 42 16.23 6.06 -15.02
C SER A 42 16.02 7.48 -14.46
N THR A 43 14.89 7.72 -13.79
CA THR A 43 14.54 9.01 -13.19
C THR A 43 13.89 8.77 -11.84
N ARG A 44 14.29 9.56 -10.85
CA ARG A 44 13.77 9.50 -9.49
C ARG A 44 13.47 10.92 -9.03
N TRP A 45 12.34 11.11 -8.37
CA TRP A 45 12.02 12.39 -7.76
C TRP A 45 13.08 12.76 -6.73
N GLU A 46 13.44 14.05 -6.67
CA GLU A 46 14.48 14.53 -5.75
C GLU A 46 14.15 14.18 -4.29
N CYS A 47 12.87 14.29 -3.91
CA CYS A 47 12.38 13.92 -2.59
C CYS A 47 12.48 12.41 -2.28
N LEU A 48 12.79 11.59 -3.28
CA LEU A 48 13.03 10.15 -3.17
C LEU A 48 14.51 9.79 -3.35
N ARG A 49 15.43 10.75 -3.53
CA ARG A 49 16.88 10.49 -3.48
C ARG A 49 17.27 10.05 -2.06
N GLY A 50 18.10 9.02 -1.97
CA GLY A 50 18.57 8.45 -0.69
C GLY A 50 18.11 7.01 -0.42
N GLY A 51 17.24 6.45 -1.27
CA GLY A 51 16.75 5.08 -1.11
C GLY A 51 15.29 5.03 -0.65
N GLY A 52 14.66 3.89 -0.89
CA GLY A 52 13.35 3.59 -0.31
C GLY A 52 13.59 3.08 1.11
N PHE A 53 12.71 3.47 2.02
CA PHE A 53 12.77 3.24 3.46
C PHE A 53 13.72 4.13 4.28
N PRO A 54 13.29 4.54 5.51
CA PRO A 54 11.93 4.38 6.02
C PRO A 54 10.96 5.29 5.26
N ILE A 55 9.80 4.75 4.87
CA ILE A 55 8.75 5.56 4.27
C ILE A 55 8.18 6.44 5.38
N ARG A 56 8.29 7.76 5.20
CA ARG A 56 7.74 8.74 6.13
C ARG A 56 6.24 8.91 5.87
N PHE A 57 5.42 7.97 6.34
CA PHE A 57 3.98 7.99 6.13
C PHE A 57 3.30 9.22 6.73
N GLU A 58 3.85 9.76 7.81
CA GLU A 58 3.41 11.00 8.43
C GLU A 58 3.49 12.17 7.44
N ARG A 59 4.61 12.27 6.69
CA ARG A 59 4.78 13.31 5.66
C ARG A 59 3.82 13.15 4.49
N ILE A 60 3.46 11.92 4.16
CA ILE A 60 2.46 11.65 3.11
C ILE A 60 1.08 12.14 3.59
N CYS A 61 0.70 11.84 4.83
CA CYS A 61 -0.57 12.29 5.40
C CYS A 61 -0.64 13.82 5.52
N GLU A 62 0.46 14.46 5.95
CA GLU A 62 0.60 15.93 5.97
C GLU A 62 0.46 16.54 4.57
N ALA A 63 1.12 15.95 3.56
CA ALA A 63 1.05 16.44 2.20
C ALA A 63 -0.37 16.32 1.61
N VAL A 64 -1.08 15.22 1.90
CA VAL A 64 -2.48 15.05 1.48
C VAL A 64 -3.35 16.14 2.09
N ALA A 65 -3.26 16.35 3.40
CA ALA A 65 -4.03 17.40 4.08
C ALA A 65 -3.74 18.79 3.49
N ALA A 66 -2.47 19.11 3.23
CA ALA A 66 -2.07 20.39 2.67
C ALA A 66 -2.59 20.62 1.24
N VAL A 67 -2.57 19.59 0.39
CA VAL A 67 -3.04 19.70 -1.01
C VAL A 67 -4.56 19.77 -1.09
N THR A 68 -5.27 19.07 -0.21
CA THR A 68 -6.74 19.07 -0.21
C THR A 68 -7.35 20.18 0.65
N GLY A 69 -6.57 20.81 1.54
CA GLY A 69 -7.07 21.69 2.58
C GLY A 69 -7.95 20.98 3.61
N ASP A 70 -7.79 19.66 3.77
CA ASP A 70 -8.62 18.82 4.64
C ASP A 70 -7.76 18.01 5.62
N ASP A 71 -7.59 18.54 6.83
CA ASP A 71 -6.86 17.87 7.90
C ASP A 71 -7.55 16.59 8.40
N ARG A 72 -8.88 16.50 8.27
CA ARG A 72 -9.64 15.28 8.66
C ARG A 72 -9.28 14.15 7.72
N LEU A 73 -9.14 14.42 6.42
CA LEU A 73 -8.69 13.43 5.45
C LEU A 73 -7.28 12.92 5.77
N GLY A 74 -6.33 13.82 6.08
CA GLY A 74 -4.98 13.44 6.50
C GLY A 74 -4.97 12.54 7.74
N ARG A 75 -5.73 12.89 8.77
CA ARG A 75 -5.87 12.06 9.99
C ARG A 75 -6.51 10.71 9.72
N ARG A 76 -7.57 10.66 8.90
CA ARG A 76 -8.22 9.40 8.51
C ARG A 76 -7.27 8.49 7.74
N MET A 77 -6.45 9.06 6.86
CA MET A 77 -5.43 8.30 6.13
C MET A 77 -4.37 7.74 7.09
N ALA A 78 -3.88 8.54 8.04
CA ALA A 78 -2.93 8.09 9.06
C ALA A 78 -3.49 6.91 9.88
N GLY A 79 -4.73 7.01 10.36
CA GLY A 79 -5.38 5.93 11.09
C GLY A 79 -5.58 4.66 10.25
N ALA A 80 -6.01 4.81 8.99
CA ALA A 80 -6.18 3.68 8.07
C ALA A 80 -4.86 2.97 7.75
N LEU A 81 -3.74 3.72 7.64
CA LEU A 81 -2.41 3.17 7.46
C LEU A 81 -1.90 2.48 8.73
N SER A 82 -2.07 3.10 9.90
CA SER A 82 -1.72 2.53 11.20
C SER A 82 -2.40 1.17 11.42
N ALA A 83 -3.69 1.07 11.08
CA ALA A 83 -4.47 -0.17 11.18
C ALA A 83 -3.96 -1.33 10.27
N LYS A 84 -2.99 -1.09 9.39
CA LYS A 84 -2.35 -2.15 8.56
C LYS A 84 -1.04 -2.67 9.16
N ALA A 85 -0.52 -2.09 10.22
CA ALA A 85 0.78 -2.47 10.79
C ALA A 85 0.86 -3.97 11.10
N ASP A 86 -0.11 -4.51 11.84
CA ASP A 86 -0.12 -5.93 12.24
C ASP A 86 -0.24 -6.87 11.03
N ALA A 87 -1.11 -6.51 10.09
CA ALA A 87 -1.29 -7.29 8.86
C ALA A 87 0.00 -7.35 8.04
N VAL A 88 0.73 -6.22 7.96
CA VAL A 88 2.04 -6.16 7.31
C VAL A 88 3.05 -6.99 8.09
N ALA A 89 3.14 -6.86 9.41
CA ALA A 89 4.06 -7.65 10.23
C ALA A 89 3.85 -9.17 10.07
N ALA A 90 2.61 -9.61 9.86
CA ALA A 90 2.25 -11.01 9.70
C ALA A 90 2.47 -11.58 8.28
N LEU A 91 2.86 -10.76 7.29
CA LEU A 91 3.03 -11.21 5.90
C LEU A 91 4.04 -12.36 5.72
N PRO A 92 5.21 -12.38 6.39
CA PRO A 92 6.14 -13.50 6.29
C PRO A 92 5.51 -14.82 6.71
N GLU A 93 4.83 -14.86 7.87
CA GLU A 93 4.17 -16.08 8.35
C GLU A 93 2.97 -16.48 7.49
N THR A 94 2.20 -15.49 7.04
CA THR A 94 1.11 -15.73 6.09
C THR A 94 1.64 -16.38 4.80
N ALA A 95 2.76 -15.88 4.27
CA ALA A 95 3.40 -16.45 3.09
C ALA A 95 3.88 -17.90 3.31
N ARG A 96 4.47 -18.20 4.48
CA ARG A 96 4.84 -19.57 4.85
C ARG A 96 3.63 -20.50 4.90
N ALA A 97 2.54 -20.05 5.52
CA ALA A 97 1.30 -20.82 5.61
C ALA A 97 0.69 -21.13 4.22
N HIS A 98 0.96 -20.28 3.22
CA HIS A 98 0.56 -20.48 1.83
C HIS A 98 1.60 -21.19 0.96
N GLY A 99 2.69 -21.71 1.55
CA GLY A 99 3.69 -22.51 0.83
C GLY A 99 4.65 -21.70 -0.05
N VAL A 100 4.82 -20.40 0.22
CA VAL A 100 5.82 -19.59 -0.48
C VAL A 100 7.24 -20.04 -0.08
N PRO A 101 8.17 -20.28 -1.03
CA PRO A 101 9.53 -20.70 -0.70
C PRO A 101 10.29 -19.68 0.17
N GLU A 102 11.07 -20.15 1.15
CA GLU A 102 11.82 -19.28 2.07
C GLU A 102 12.74 -18.25 1.36
N PRO A 103 13.45 -18.59 0.26
CA PRO A 103 14.24 -17.59 -0.47
C PRO A 103 13.40 -16.43 -1.03
N VAL A 104 12.15 -16.72 -1.41
CA VAL A 104 11.20 -15.69 -1.88
C VAL A 104 10.73 -14.83 -0.72
N ILE A 105 10.44 -15.44 0.43
CA ILE A 105 10.02 -14.72 1.65
C ILE A 105 11.13 -13.79 2.13
N ALA A 106 12.35 -14.32 2.27
CA ALA A 106 13.53 -13.57 2.70
C ALA A 106 13.79 -12.35 1.81
N ARG A 107 13.59 -12.47 0.49
CA ARG A 107 13.80 -11.35 -0.45
C ARG A 107 12.61 -10.39 -0.48
N ALA A 108 11.39 -10.89 -0.62
CA ALA A 108 10.19 -10.08 -0.82
C ALA A 108 9.75 -9.32 0.44
N PHE A 109 10.06 -9.85 1.63
CA PHE A 109 9.63 -9.29 2.91
C PHE A 109 10.79 -8.81 3.80
N ALA A 110 11.98 -8.60 3.23
CA ALA A 110 13.16 -8.14 3.98
C ALA A 110 12.88 -6.88 4.83
N ALA A 111 12.14 -5.92 4.29
CA ALA A 111 11.80 -4.65 4.95
C ALA A 111 10.45 -4.69 5.72
N CYS A 112 9.81 -5.85 5.85
CA CYS A 112 8.44 -5.95 6.36
C CYS A 112 8.31 -5.49 7.83
N GLY A 113 9.32 -5.79 8.66
CA GLY A 113 9.36 -5.33 10.05
C GLY A 113 9.51 -3.82 10.17
N GLU A 114 10.44 -3.22 9.40
CA GLU A 114 10.63 -1.76 9.36
C GLU A 114 9.38 -1.04 8.84
N LEU A 115 8.73 -1.61 7.81
CA LEU A 115 7.49 -1.09 7.26
C LEU A 115 6.36 -1.13 8.30
N ALA A 116 6.19 -2.25 9.01
CA ALA A 116 5.18 -2.38 10.05
C ALA A 116 5.42 -1.38 11.18
N ALA A 117 6.67 -1.18 11.61
CA ALA A 117 7.03 -0.20 12.62
C ALA A 117 6.72 1.24 12.19
N ALA A 118 7.03 1.59 10.94
CA ALA A 118 6.72 2.91 10.38
C ALA A 118 5.20 3.17 10.26
N LEU A 119 4.41 2.14 9.99
CA LEU A 119 2.94 2.23 10.01
C LEU A 119 2.41 2.38 11.44
N ALA A 120 2.93 1.58 12.38
CA ALA A 120 2.51 1.62 13.79
C ALA A 120 2.84 2.95 14.49
N SER A 121 3.84 3.70 14.02
CA SER A 121 4.16 5.03 14.57
C SER A 121 3.15 6.12 14.20
N LEU A 122 2.21 5.84 13.29
CA LEU A 122 1.16 6.79 12.92
C LEU A 122 0.06 6.86 13.98
N PRO A 123 -0.57 8.02 14.17
CA PRO A 123 -1.71 8.14 15.07
C PRO A 123 -2.83 7.21 14.62
N SER A 124 -3.28 6.35 15.54
CA SER A 124 -4.44 5.48 15.34
C SER A 124 -5.68 6.35 15.09
N SER A 125 -6.58 5.89 14.22
CA SER A 125 -7.89 6.53 14.07
C SER A 125 -8.64 6.41 15.38
N ASP A 126 -8.84 7.54 16.05
CA ASP A 126 -9.69 7.65 17.22
C ASP A 126 -11.09 7.16 16.83
N THR A 127 -11.51 6.02 17.38
CA THR A 127 -12.90 5.56 17.30
C THR A 127 -13.72 6.44 18.22
N GLY A 128 -14.15 7.59 17.72
CA GLY A 128 -14.92 8.53 18.53
C GLY A 128 -15.30 9.78 17.75
N LEU A 129 -16.32 9.65 16.90
CA LEU A 129 -17.31 10.68 16.59
C LEU A 129 -18.37 9.97 15.75
N GLU A 130 -19.33 9.38 16.46
CA GLU A 130 -20.65 9.14 15.91
C GLU A 130 -21.14 10.50 15.38
N ASP A 131 -21.31 10.60 14.06
CA ASP A 131 -22.05 11.68 13.44
C ASP A 131 -23.51 11.52 13.89
N GLY A 132 -23.81 12.02 15.09
CA GLY A 132 -25.16 12.24 15.58
C GLY A 132 -25.78 13.41 14.84
N ASP A 133 -26.18 13.19 13.59
CA ASP A 133 -27.09 14.09 12.88
C ASP A 133 -28.53 13.73 13.28
N ALA A 134 -28.88 14.13 14.50
CA ALA A 134 -30.28 14.36 14.86
C ALA A 134 -30.59 15.80 14.48
N ALA A 135 -31.24 15.97 13.33
CA ALA A 135 -31.89 17.22 12.94
C ALA A 135 -33.42 17.03 12.96
N PRO A 136 -34.18 18.12 13.17
CA PRO A 136 -35.36 18.19 14.04
C PRO A 136 -36.68 17.66 13.45
#